data_AF-A0AAW4KT95-F1
#
_entry.id   AF-A0AAW4KT95-F1
#
_cell.length_a   1.000
_cell.length_b   1.000
_cell.length_c   1.000
_cell.angle_alpha   90.00
_cell.angle_beta   90.00
_cell.angle_gamma   90.00
#
_symmetry.space_group_name_H-M   'P 1'
#
loop_
_entity.id
_entity.type
_entity.pdbx_description
1 polymer ?
#
loop_
_entity_poly.entity_id
_entity_poly.type
_entity_poly.pdbx_seq_one_letter_code
_entity_poly.pdbx_strand_id
1 'polypeptide(L)'
;DFADNKTVLPAALKLVKDHYAGQGKHFIISMAPEFPYLTTAGKYVGYIQALEGYYDFIAPQYYNQGGDGIWVQQVNNGNGAWIAQNNDAMKEDFLFYLTESLVSGTRG
;
A
#
# COMPACT_ATOMS: atom_id res chain seq x y z
N ASP A 1 -16.35 6.31 -9.73
CA ASP A 1 -15.92 5.15 -8.92
C ASP A 1 -16.69 3.91 -9.34
N PHE A 2 -16.01 2.91 -9.89
CA PHE A 2 -16.61 1.62 -10.23
C PHE A 2 -16.88 0.86 -8.91
N ALA A 3 -18.06 1.09 -8.31
CA ALA A 3 -18.43 0.53 -7.01
C ALA A 3 -18.27 -1.00 -6.97
N ASP A 4 -18.55 -1.68 -8.10
CA ASP A 4 -18.47 -3.13 -8.21
C ASP A 4 -17.03 -3.67 -8.20
N ASN A 5 -16.02 -2.88 -8.60
CA ASN A 5 -14.64 -3.39 -8.65
C ASN A 5 -14.13 -3.77 -7.26
N LYS A 6 -14.54 -3.03 -6.21
CA LYS A 6 -14.13 -3.30 -4.82
C LYS A 6 -14.69 -4.62 -4.27
N THR A 7 -15.72 -5.19 -4.88
CA THR A 7 -16.38 -6.41 -4.42
C THR A 7 -16.17 -7.57 -5.41
N VAL A 8 -16.36 -7.33 -6.70
CA VAL A 8 -16.28 -8.34 -7.76
C VAL A 8 -14.84 -8.80 -8.00
N LEU A 9 -13.87 -7.89 -8.05
CA LEU A 9 -12.48 -8.27 -8.31
C LEU A 9 -11.90 -9.16 -7.19
N PRO A 10 -12.03 -8.81 -5.89
CA PRO A 10 -11.60 -9.72 -4.83
C PRO A 10 -12.29 -11.08 -4.87
N ALA A 11 -13.61 -11.11 -5.12
CA ALA A 11 -14.35 -12.37 -5.21
C ALA A 11 -13.83 -13.25 -6.36
N ALA A 12 -13.60 -12.68 -7.54
CA ALA A 12 -13.07 -13.40 -8.69
C ALA A 12 -11.65 -13.93 -8.43
N LEU A 13 -10.77 -13.13 -7.84
CA LEU A 13 -9.39 -13.54 -7.53
C LEU A 13 -9.32 -14.69 -6.53
N LYS A 14 -10.20 -14.71 -5.53
CA LYS A 14 -10.32 -15.84 -4.59
C LYS A 14 -10.66 -17.15 -5.30
N LEU A 15 -11.68 -17.11 -6.19
CA LEU A 15 -12.07 -18.27 -6.98
C LEU A 15 -10.92 -18.82 -7.84
N VAL A 16 -10.15 -17.92 -8.46
CA VAL A 16 -8.98 -18.32 -9.27
C VAL A 16 -7.89 -18.95 -8.40
N LYS A 17 -7.57 -18.35 -7.24
CA LYS A 17 -6.54 -18.89 -6.34
C LYS A 17 -6.94 -20.25 -5.78
N ASP A 18 -8.19 -20.41 -5.35
CA ASP A 18 -8.71 -21.68 -4.82
C ASP A 18 -8.74 -22.78 -5.91
N HIS A 19 -9.11 -22.42 -7.14
CA HIS A 19 -9.08 -23.33 -8.29
C HIS A 19 -7.68 -23.91 -8.54
N TYR A 20 -6.65 -23.05 -8.51
CA TYR A 20 -5.26 -23.50 -8.70
C TYR A 20 -4.70 -24.22 -7.48
N ALA A 21 -5.08 -23.83 -6.26
CA ALA A 21 -4.72 -24.54 -5.03
C ALA A 21 -5.22 -25.99 -5.05
N GLY A 22 -6.44 -26.24 -5.56
CA GLY A 22 -6.98 -27.59 -5.79
C GLY A 22 -6.18 -28.45 -6.77
N GLN A 23 -5.28 -27.84 -7.56
CA GLN A 23 -4.35 -28.53 -8.46
C GLN A 23 -2.92 -28.60 -7.90
N GLY A 24 -2.70 -28.21 -6.64
CA GLY A 24 -1.37 -28.09 -6.06
C GLY A 24 -0.53 -26.96 -6.66
N LYS A 25 -1.17 -25.94 -7.26
CA LYS A 25 -0.50 -24.78 -7.86
C LYS A 25 -0.73 -23.53 -7.03
N HIS A 26 0.29 -22.69 -6.95
CA HIS A 26 0.22 -21.42 -6.24
C HIS A 26 -0.03 -20.27 -7.22
N PHE A 27 -1.24 -19.72 -7.23
CA PHE A 27 -1.58 -18.52 -8.00
C PHE A 27 -1.21 -17.27 -7.21
N ILE A 28 -0.24 -16.51 -7.72
CA ILE A 28 0.25 -15.29 -7.06
C ILE A 28 -0.75 -14.15 -7.26
N ILE A 29 -1.09 -13.48 -6.17
CA ILE A 29 -1.86 -12.23 -6.17
C ILE A 29 -0.98 -11.14 -5.59
N SER A 30 -0.74 -10.08 -6.36
CA SER A 30 -0.07 -8.88 -5.87
C SER A 30 -0.86 -7.62 -6.21
N MET A 31 -0.57 -6.53 -5.51
CA MET A 31 -1.22 -5.24 -5.71
C MET A 31 -0.16 -4.13 -5.81
N ALA A 32 -0.42 -3.13 -6.66
CA ALA A 32 0.45 -1.97 -6.84
C ALA A 32 -0.31 -0.65 -6.63
N PRO A 33 -0.79 -0.37 -5.41
CA PRO A 33 -1.52 0.86 -5.10
C PRO A 33 -0.60 2.08 -5.13
N GLU A 34 -1.10 3.22 -5.58
CA GLU A 34 -0.47 4.51 -5.26
C GLU A 34 -0.46 4.69 -3.74
N PHE A 35 0.68 5.06 -3.15
CA PHE A 35 0.82 5.10 -1.69
C PHE A 35 -0.19 6.03 -0.97
N PRO A 36 -0.68 7.15 -1.55
CA PRO A 36 -1.66 7.99 -0.87
C PRO A 36 -3.00 7.29 -0.64
N TYR A 37 -3.28 6.18 -1.35
CA TYR A 37 -4.48 5.37 -1.13
C TYR A 37 -4.37 4.36 0.02
N LEU A 38 -3.22 4.29 0.68
CA LEU A 38 -2.92 3.34 1.77
C LEU A 38 -3.14 3.93 3.18
N THR A 39 -3.76 5.08 3.28
CA THR A 39 -4.23 5.62 4.57
C THR A 39 -5.36 4.77 5.14
N THR A 40 -5.61 4.89 6.44
CA THR A 40 -6.70 4.21 7.18
C THR A 40 -8.09 4.38 6.55
N ALA A 41 -8.38 5.52 5.93
CA ALA A 41 -9.62 5.81 5.20
C ALA A 41 -9.47 5.73 3.67
N GLY A 42 -8.34 5.22 3.19
CA GLY A 42 -7.94 5.19 1.79
C GLY A 42 -8.83 4.31 0.93
N LYS A 43 -8.98 4.68 -0.35
CA LYS A 43 -9.85 3.96 -1.29
C LYS A 43 -9.43 2.50 -1.50
N TYR A 44 -8.17 2.15 -1.23
CA TYR A 44 -7.59 0.83 -1.51
C TYR A 44 -7.71 -0.16 -0.34
N VAL A 45 -7.99 0.32 0.88
CA VAL A 45 -8.13 -0.52 2.09
C VAL A 45 -9.13 -1.66 1.89
N GLY A 46 -10.23 -1.40 1.19
CA GLY A 46 -11.23 -2.43 0.89
C GLY A 46 -10.70 -3.61 0.09
N TYR A 47 -9.75 -3.41 -0.84
CA TYR A 47 -9.13 -4.51 -1.59
C TYR A 47 -8.19 -5.32 -0.70
N ILE A 48 -7.38 -4.65 0.13
CA ILE A 48 -6.44 -5.29 1.05
C ILE A 48 -7.20 -6.18 2.03
N GLN A 49 -8.22 -5.63 2.69
CA GLN A 49 -9.06 -6.37 3.63
C GLN A 49 -9.81 -7.52 2.95
N ALA A 50 -10.34 -7.29 1.74
CA ALA A 50 -11.05 -8.35 1.02
C ALA A 50 -10.14 -9.49 0.57
N LEU A 51 -8.84 -9.24 0.32
CA LEU A 51 -7.86 -10.21 -0.12
C LEU A 51 -6.89 -10.67 0.99
N GLU A 52 -7.19 -10.36 2.26
CA GLU A 52 -6.42 -10.84 3.41
C GLU A 52 -6.26 -12.36 3.37
N GLY A 53 -5.03 -12.85 3.54
CA GLY A 53 -4.67 -14.26 3.41
C GLY A 53 -4.62 -14.82 1.97
N TYR A 54 -5.04 -14.03 0.97
CA TYR A 54 -4.98 -14.41 -0.45
C TYR A 54 -3.86 -13.70 -1.22
N TYR A 55 -3.48 -12.47 -0.86
CA TYR A 55 -2.36 -11.80 -1.53
C TYR A 55 -1.00 -12.32 -1.03
N ASP A 56 0.00 -12.22 -1.90
CA ASP A 56 1.37 -12.63 -1.64
C ASP A 56 2.22 -11.44 -1.19
N PHE A 57 2.03 -10.28 -1.84
CA PHE A 57 2.69 -9.05 -1.46
C PHE A 57 1.96 -7.83 -2.03
N ILE A 58 2.26 -6.66 -1.46
CA ILE A 58 1.83 -5.36 -1.95
C ILE A 58 3.09 -4.57 -2.27
N ALA A 59 3.15 -3.97 -3.46
CA ALA A 59 4.26 -3.15 -3.93
C ALA A 59 3.75 -1.72 -4.23
N PRO A 60 3.61 -0.86 -3.20
CA PRO A 60 3.08 0.47 -3.40
C PRO A 60 3.93 1.31 -4.36
N GLN A 61 3.28 2.17 -5.14
CA GLN A 61 3.94 3.07 -6.07
C GLN A 61 4.43 4.32 -5.33
N TYR A 62 5.73 4.37 -5.02
CA TYR A 62 6.39 5.52 -4.40
C TYR A 62 6.85 6.56 -5.44
N TYR A 63 6.00 6.80 -6.44
CA TYR A 63 6.27 7.67 -7.58
C TYR A 63 4.95 8.27 -8.11
N ASN A 64 5.07 9.32 -8.92
CA ASN A 64 3.96 10.07 -9.54
C ASN A 64 2.99 10.78 -8.56
N GLN A 65 3.36 10.91 -7.28
CA GLN A 65 2.54 11.61 -6.26
C GLN A 65 3.11 12.97 -5.85
N GLY A 66 4.28 13.34 -6.40
CA GLY A 66 4.82 14.69 -6.30
C GLY A 66 5.02 15.13 -4.85
N GLY A 67 4.20 16.10 -4.42
CA GLY A 67 4.28 16.70 -3.09
C GLY A 67 3.68 15.87 -1.95
N ASP A 68 2.97 14.78 -2.26
CA ASP A 68 2.47 13.85 -1.24
C ASP A 68 3.62 13.21 -0.47
N GLY A 69 3.38 12.89 0.79
CA GLY A 69 4.43 12.51 1.71
C GLY A 69 3.88 12.19 3.09
N ILE A 70 4.77 12.25 4.07
CA ILE A 70 4.46 11.96 5.47
C ILE A 70 5.10 12.99 6.39
N TRP A 71 4.42 13.28 7.50
CA TRP A 71 4.99 14.04 8.60
C TRP A 71 5.78 13.10 9.51
N VAL A 72 7.09 13.33 9.65
CA VAL A 72 7.96 12.54 10.53
C VAL A 72 8.43 13.41 11.67
N GLN A 73 8.11 13.07 12.92
CA GLN A 73 8.47 13.88 14.09
C GLN A 73 9.96 13.77 14.43
N GLN A 74 10.57 12.61 14.19
CA GLN A 74 11.92 12.26 14.67
C GLN A 74 13.05 13.00 13.93
N VAL A 75 12.79 13.50 12.73
CA VAL A 75 13.79 14.21 11.92
C VAL A 75 14.00 15.65 12.40
N ASN A 76 15.04 16.32 11.86
CA ASN A 76 15.41 17.69 12.22
C ASN A 76 15.62 17.90 13.73
N ASN A 77 16.36 16.98 14.38
CA ASN A 77 16.59 17.00 15.82
C ASN A 77 15.28 17.01 16.64
N GLY A 78 14.25 16.31 16.16
CA GLY A 78 12.94 16.22 16.81
C GLY A 78 11.98 17.38 16.53
N ASN A 79 12.35 18.33 15.65
CA ASN A 79 11.44 19.41 15.23
C ASN A 79 10.41 18.96 14.18
N GLY A 80 10.62 17.77 13.61
CA GLY A 80 9.79 17.20 12.58
C GLY A 80 9.98 17.82 11.20
N ALA A 81 9.52 17.10 10.18
CA ALA A 81 9.48 17.59 8.81
C ALA A 81 8.37 16.91 8.01
N TRP A 82 7.86 17.64 7.02
CA TRP A 82 7.14 17.03 5.90
C TRP A 82 8.17 16.46 4.91
N ILE A 83 8.11 15.15 4.68
CA ILE A 83 8.99 14.46 3.75
C ILE A 83 8.17 14.04 2.54
N ALA A 84 8.26 14.85 1.47
CA ALA A 84 7.54 14.61 0.22
C ALA A 84 8.23 13.56 -0.67
N GLN A 85 7.45 12.86 -1.48
CA GLN A 85 7.91 11.87 -2.45
C GLN A 85 8.95 12.43 -3.41
N ASN A 86 8.81 13.70 -3.81
CA ASN A 86 9.72 14.42 -4.70
C ASN A 86 10.90 15.11 -3.99
N ASN A 87 11.09 14.91 -2.68
CA ASN A 87 12.24 15.49 -1.98
C ASN A 87 13.48 14.60 -2.13
N ASP A 88 14.33 14.93 -3.11
CA ASP A 88 15.55 14.15 -3.37
C ASP A 88 16.61 14.30 -2.26
N ALA A 89 16.66 15.44 -1.57
CA ALA A 89 17.56 15.66 -0.44
C ALA A 89 17.22 14.78 0.77
N MET A 90 15.95 14.35 0.88
CA MET A 90 15.46 13.46 1.95
C MET A 90 14.93 12.14 1.38
N LYS A 91 15.46 11.68 0.23
CA LYS A 91 14.94 10.48 -0.45
C LYS A 91 15.03 9.23 0.43
N GLU A 92 16.16 9.04 1.10
CA GLU A 92 16.38 7.91 2.01
C GLU A 92 15.34 7.89 3.13
N ASP A 93 15.16 9.02 3.82
CA ASP A 93 14.16 9.17 4.88
C ASP A 93 12.74 8.94 4.36
N PHE A 94 12.41 9.46 3.17
CA PHE A 94 11.10 9.21 2.55
C PHE A 94 10.85 7.70 2.37
N LEU A 95 11.79 6.99 1.75
CA LEU A 95 11.67 5.56 1.50
C LEU A 95 11.59 4.76 2.81
N PHE A 96 12.42 5.11 3.80
CA PHE A 96 12.46 4.46 5.09
C PHE A 96 11.17 4.68 5.88
N TYR A 97 10.82 5.94 6.16
CA TYR A 97 9.70 6.25 7.04
C TYR A 97 8.34 5.95 6.42
N LEU A 98 8.16 6.07 5.10
CA LEU A 98 6.91 5.65 4.46
C LEU A 98 6.71 4.14 4.59
N THR A 99 7.78 3.37 4.37
CA THR A 99 7.74 1.90 4.51
C THR A 99 7.52 1.49 5.96
N GLU A 100 8.25 2.11 6.91
CA GLU A 100 8.03 1.92 8.35
C GLU A 100 6.57 2.20 8.71
N SER A 101 5.99 3.29 8.21
CA SER A 101 4.61 3.69 8.49
C SER A 101 3.60 2.65 8.02
N LEU A 102 3.77 2.11 6.80
CA LEU A 102 2.89 1.08 6.26
C LEU A 102 2.97 -0.24 7.04
N VAL A 103 4.17 -0.68 7.44
CA VAL A 103 4.32 -1.98 8.14
C VAL A 103 4.03 -1.89 9.64
N SER A 104 4.17 -0.71 10.24
CA SER A 104 3.88 -0.48 11.67
C SER A 104 2.47 0.06 11.92
N GLY A 105 1.74 0.48 10.88
CA GLY A 105 0.43 1.10 11.01
C GLY A 105 0.49 2.49 11.66
N THR A 106 1.52 3.28 11.36
CA THR A 106 1.71 4.62 11.92
C THR A 106 1.56 5.70 10.85
N ARG A 107 1.43 6.97 11.25
CA ARG A 107 1.44 8.16 10.37
C ARG A 107 0.33 8.23 9.30
N GLY A 108 -0.81 7.54 9.54
CA GLY A 108 -2.10 7.80 8.88
C GLY A 108 -2.51 6.78 7.83
#